data_AF-A0A1A8JAV0-F1
#
_entry.id   AF-A0A1A8JAV0-F1
#
_cell.length_a   1.000
_cell.length_b   1.000
_cell.length_c   1.000
_cell.angle_alpha   90.00
_cell.angle_beta   90.00
_cell.angle_gamma   90.00
#
_symmetry.space_group_name_H-M   'P 1'
#
loop_
_entity.id
_entity.type
_entity.pdbx_description
1 polymer ?
#
loop_
_entity_poly.entity_id
_entity_poly.type
_entity_poly.pdbx_seq_one_letter_code
_entity_poly.pdbx_strand_id
1 'polypeptide(L)'
;AHLYELRQRVSQSSETRDPIGRCYVLSDDLTKRDELDGGEWKFCEGRPQGHEQFGFCQQGLSVSFTPDNNFILFGAPGTYNWKGEMQVQLLNQSVFDLGYYDDGPYEVADHKEHNSRLIPVPNHSYLG
;
A
#
# COMPACT_ATOMS: atom_id res chain seq x y z
N ALA A 1 -8.06 -1.85 6.52
CA ALA A 1 -9.27 -1.04 6.26
C ALA A 1 -9.25 -0.56 4.81
N HIS A 2 -9.60 -1.45 3.89
CA HIS A 2 -9.44 -1.24 2.45
C HIS A 2 -10.41 -0.21 1.85
N LEU A 3 -11.49 0.15 2.55
CA LEU A 3 -12.41 1.24 2.18
C LEU A 3 -12.13 2.55 2.93
N TYR A 4 -10.94 2.71 3.51
CA TYR A 4 -10.54 4.00 4.05
C TYR A 4 -10.44 5.01 2.91
N GLU A 5 -11.11 6.15 3.06
CA GLU A 5 -11.22 7.17 2.04
C GLU A 5 -10.40 8.40 2.41
N LEU A 6 -9.70 8.95 1.41
CA LEU A 6 -9.26 10.33 1.43
C LEU A 6 -10.32 11.19 0.76
N ARG A 7 -10.77 12.22 1.50
CA ARG A 7 -11.76 13.18 1.02
C ARG A 7 -11.12 14.54 0.87
N GLN A 8 -11.31 15.16 -0.29
CA GLN A 8 -10.86 16.53 -0.54
C GLN A 8 -12.06 17.42 -0.81
N ARG A 9 -11.98 18.69 -0.40
CA ARG A 9 -13.02 19.71 -0.65
C ARG A 9 -14.41 19.29 -0.15
N VAL A 10 -14.44 18.69 1.05
CA VAL A 10 -15.67 18.21 1.69
C VAL A 10 -16.74 19.30 1.71
N SER A 11 -17.98 18.92 1.37
CA SER A 11 -19.14 19.81 1.29
C SER A 11 -19.08 20.84 0.14
N GLN A 12 -18.23 20.63 -0.87
CA GLN A 12 -18.20 21.42 -2.10
C GLN A 12 -18.62 20.56 -3.30
N SER A 13 -19.06 21.18 -4.40
CA SER A 13 -19.43 20.46 -5.63
C SER A 13 -18.27 19.72 -6.29
N SER A 14 -17.04 20.09 -5.95
CA SER A 14 -15.80 19.46 -6.43
C SER A 14 -15.20 18.50 -5.41
N GLU A 15 -16.02 18.00 -4.47
CA GLU A 15 -15.60 16.97 -3.52
C GLU A 15 -15.16 15.70 -4.26
N THR A 16 -14.00 15.18 -3.88
CA THR A 16 -13.50 13.88 -4.33
C THR A 16 -13.42 12.91 -3.15
N ARG A 17 -13.58 11.62 -3.43
CA ARG A 17 -13.51 10.54 -2.45
C ARG A 17 -12.70 9.40 -3.06
N ASP A 18 -11.47 9.26 -2.58
CA ASP A 18 -10.52 8.28 -3.07
C ASP A 18 -10.42 7.13 -2.07
N PRO A 19 -10.98 5.93 -2.34
CA PRO A 19 -10.89 4.78 -1.46
C PRO A 19 -9.50 4.14 -1.54
N ILE A 20 -8.50 4.82 -0.97
CA ILE A 20 -7.10 4.39 -1.03
C ILE A 20 -6.77 3.20 -0.12
N GLY A 21 -7.56 2.96 0.92
CA GLY A 21 -7.27 1.94 1.93
C GLY A 21 -6.15 2.33 2.91
N ARG A 22 -6.00 1.53 3.97
CA ARG A 22 -4.94 1.64 4.98
C ARG A 22 -4.84 0.36 5.79
N CYS A 23 -3.68 0.09 6.38
CA CYS A 23 -3.48 -1.00 7.32
C CYS A 23 -3.14 -0.49 8.72
N TYR A 24 -3.37 -1.36 9.72
CA TYR A 24 -2.86 -1.18 11.06
C TYR A 24 -2.06 -2.42 11.41
N VAL A 25 -0.81 -2.24 11.81
CA VAL A 25 0.04 -3.31 12.35
C VAL A 25 0.21 -3.04 13.84
N LEU A 26 0.13 -4.09 14.65
CA LEU A 26 0.28 -4.04 16.10
C LEU A 26 1.33 -5.06 16.51
N SER A 27 2.07 -4.74 17.56
CA SER A 27 2.94 -5.68 18.26
C SER A 27 2.14 -6.86 18.84
N ASP A 28 2.84 -7.94 19.21
CA ASP A 28 2.24 -9.17 19.79
C ASP A 28 1.36 -8.91 21.03
N ASP A 29 1.65 -7.85 21.79
CA ASP A 29 0.88 -7.44 22.96
C ASP A 29 -0.30 -6.52 22.63
N LEU A 30 -0.63 -6.36 21.34
CA LEU A 30 -1.68 -5.50 20.80
C LEU A 30 -1.49 -4.01 21.09
N THR A 31 -0.28 -3.59 21.46
CA THR A 31 0.07 -2.18 21.64
C THR A 31 0.79 -1.61 20.42
N LYS A 32 0.92 -0.29 20.38
CA LYS A 32 1.78 0.41 19.41
C LYS A 32 3.07 0.78 20.13
N ARG A 33 4.18 0.13 19.79
CA ARG A 33 5.47 0.40 20.44
C ARG A 33 6.42 1.12 19.52
N ASP A 34 6.43 0.75 18.23
CA ASP A 34 7.39 1.25 17.25
C ASP A 34 6.76 2.25 16.26
N GLU A 35 7.59 3.01 15.53
CA GLU A 35 7.10 3.95 14.49
C GLU A 35 6.34 3.22 13.36
N LEU A 36 6.69 1.95 13.13
CA LEU A 36 6.01 1.05 12.21
C LEU A 36 4.74 0.43 12.82
N ASP A 37 4.54 0.50 14.13
CA ASP A 37 3.31 0.07 14.77
C ASP A 37 2.25 1.17 14.67
N GLY A 38 1.09 0.81 14.13
CA GLY A 38 -0.04 1.71 14.03
C GLY A 38 -0.52 1.90 12.60
N GLY A 39 -1.11 3.07 12.35
CA GLY A 39 -1.97 3.31 11.18
C GLY A 39 -1.28 3.92 9.97
N GLU A 40 0.05 4.03 9.98
CA GLU A 40 0.83 4.72 8.94
C GLU A 40 1.11 3.85 7.71
N TRP A 41 0.63 2.60 7.69
CA TRP A 41 0.65 1.74 6.51
C TRP A 41 -0.37 2.21 5.48
N LYS A 42 0.01 3.23 4.71
CA LYS A 42 -0.81 3.95 3.72
C LYS A 42 0.01 4.26 2.47
N PHE A 43 0.55 3.24 1.78
CA PHE A 43 1.48 3.49 0.66
C PHE A 43 0.82 4.19 -0.54
N CYS A 44 -0.50 4.13 -0.66
CA CYS A 44 -1.26 4.84 -1.69
C CYS A 44 -1.56 6.31 -1.35
N GLU A 45 -1.37 6.73 -0.09
CA GLU A 45 -1.57 8.12 0.32
C GLU A 45 -0.47 9.03 -0.26
N GLY A 46 -0.86 10.22 -0.74
CA GLY A 46 0.07 11.19 -1.33
C GLY A 46 0.54 10.86 -2.75
N ARG A 47 0.09 9.74 -3.33
CA ARG A 47 0.37 9.37 -4.73
C ARG A 47 -0.64 10.00 -5.70
N PRO A 48 -0.29 10.09 -7.00
CA PRO A 48 -1.19 10.59 -8.02
C PRO A 48 -2.58 9.88 -8.01
N GLN A 49 -3.63 10.69 -7.98
CA GLN A 49 -5.03 10.25 -7.83
C GLN A 49 -5.64 9.82 -9.17
N GLY A 50 -6.87 9.29 -9.14
CA GLY A 50 -7.56 8.77 -10.33
C GLY A 50 -7.55 7.24 -10.39
N HIS A 51 -8.45 6.69 -11.21
CA HIS A 51 -8.61 5.23 -11.35
C HIS A 51 -7.47 4.60 -12.16
N GLU A 52 -6.81 5.40 -13.01
CA GLU A 52 -5.63 5.06 -13.79
C GLU A 52 -4.34 5.02 -12.96
N GLN A 53 -4.38 5.50 -11.71
CA GLN A 53 -3.26 5.57 -10.76
C GLN A 53 -3.71 5.03 -9.39
N PHE A 54 -3.58 5.81 -8.30
CA PHE A 54 -3.72 5.31 -6.92
C PHE A 54 -5.03 5.69 -6.22
N GLY A 55 -5.91 6.48 -6.85
CA GLY A 55 -7.12 7.00 -6.22
C GLY A 55 -8.11 5.91 -5.77
N PHE A 56 -8.07 4.73 -6.40
CA PHE A 56 -8.89 3.57 -6.06
C PHE A 56 -8.08 2.42 -5.50
N CYS A 57 -6.89 2.68 -4.97
CA CYS A 57 -5.93 1.65 -4.58
C CYS A 57 -6.51 0.52 -3.70
N GLN A 58 -7.36 0.84 -2.72
CA GLN A 58 -7.95 -0.13 -1.79
C GLN A 58 -6.90 -1.00 -1.07
N GLN A 59 -5.80 -0.38 -0.61
CA GLN A 59 -4.74 -1.05 0.12
C GLN A 59 -5.28 -1.89 1.28
N GLY A 60 -4.74 -3.11 1.39
CA GLY A 60 -5.04 -4.03 2.47
C GLY A 60 -6.36 -4.76 2.27
N LEU A 61 -6.77 -4.95 1.01
CA LEU A 61 -7.82 -5.93 0.68
C LEU A 61 -7.33 -7.35 1.01
N SER A 62 -6.07 -7.63 0.69
CA SER A 62 -5.32 -8.82 1.08
C SER A 62 -4.04 -8.39 1.80
N VAL A 63 -3.63 -9.17 2.80
CA VAL A 63 -2.39 -8.96 3.54
C VAL A 63 -1.82 -10.32 3.92
N SER A 64 -0.50 -10.47 3.88
CA SER A 64 0.19 -11.65 4.41
C SER A 64 1.52 -11.26 5.03
N PHE A 65 2.00 -12.10 5.93
CA PHE A 65 3.39 -12.08 6.39
C PHE A 65 4.18 -13.17 5.66
N THR A 66 5.48 -12.97 5.47
CA THR A 66 6.37 -14.06 5.05
C THR A 66 6.52 -15.08 6.19
N PRO A 67 6.83 -16.36 5.90
CA PRO A 67 6.97 -17.38 6.94
C PRO A 67 8.05 -17.11 7.99
N ASP A 68 9.05 -16.30 7.64
CA ASP A 68 10.13 -15.84 8.52
C ASP A 68 9.82 -14.54 9.26
N ASN A 69 8.62 -13.97 9.06
CA ASN A 69 8.15 -12.71 9.62
C ASN A 69 9.05 -11.49 9.33
N ASN A 70 9.87 -11.54 8.28
CA ASN A 70 10.72 -10.40 7.90
C ASN A 70 9.96 -9.37 7.06
N PHE A 71 8.99 -9.80 6.26
CA PHE A 71 8.23 -8.91 5.37
C PHE A 71 6.73 -9.02 5.59
N ILE A 72 6.07 -7.89 5.33
CA ILE A 72 4.63 -7.79 5.16
C ILE A 72 4.33 -7.51 3.68
N LEU A 73 3.30 -8.18 3.17
CA LEU A 73 2.83 -8.07 1.80
C LEU A 73 1.43 -7.47 1.84
N PHE A 74 1.20 -6.43 1.03
CA PHE A 74 -0.09 -5.76 0.88
C PHE A 74 -0.59 -5.88 -0.55
N GLY A 75 -1.84 -6.29 -0.72
CA GLY A 75 -2.55 -6.18 -1.99
C GLY A 75 -3.45 -4.96 -2.07
N ALA A 76 -3.50 -4.38 -3.26
CA ALA A 76 -4.21 -3.16 -3.62
C ALA A 76 -4.77 -3.30 -5.05
N PRO A 77 -5.92 -3.94 -5.24
CA PRO A 77 -6.38 -4.34 -6.58
C PRO A 77 -6.91 -3.19 -7.45
N GLY A 78 -7.17 -2.01 -6.88
CA GLY A 78 -7.85 -0.95 -7.60
C GLY A 78 -6.93 0.10 -8.24
N THR A 79 -5.61 -0.09 -8.18
CA THR A 79 -4.67 0.77 -8.92
C THR A 79 -4.63 0.44 -10.41
N TYR A 80 -4.21 1.43 -11.21
CA TYR A 80 -3.91 1.25 -12.63
C TYR A 80 -5.04 0.63 -13.46
N ASN A 81 -6.24 1.20 -13.39
CA ASN A 81 -7.46 0.67 -14.02
C ASN A 81 -7.78 -0.75 -13.56
N TRP A 82 -7.69 -1.00 -12.26
CA TRP A 82 -7.91 -2.31 -11.66
C TRP A 82 -7.02 -3.40 -12.25
N LYS A 83 -5.84 -3.04 -12.80
CA LYS A 83 -4.77 -4.03 -13.00
C LYS A 83 -4.39 -4.61 -11.63
N GLY A 84 -4.26 -3.71 -10.66
CA GLY A 84 -3.94 -4.02 -9.28
C GLY A 84 -2.45 -4.04 -8.99
N GLU A 85 -2.12 -4.07 -7.71
CA GLU A 85 -0.79 -3.85 -7.18
C GLU A 85 -0.56 -4.62 -5.89
N MET A 86 0.71 -4.89 -5.67
CA MET A 86 1.23 -5.62 -4.52
C MET A 86 2.50 -4.92 -4.07
N GLN A 87 2.57 -4.60 -2.78
CA GLN A 87 3.77 -4.03 -2.18
C GLN A 87 4.30 -4.97 -1.08
N VAL A 88 5.60 -5.19 -1.08
CA VAL A 88 6.31 -5.94 -0.04
C VAL A 88 7.23 -4.98 0.71
N GLN A 89 7.05 -4.90 2.02
CA GLN A 89 7.79 -3.99 2.90
C GLN A 89 8.41 -4.76 4.06
N LEU A 90 9.63 -4.39 4.44
CA LEU A 90 10.32 -4.95 5.60
C LEU A 90 9.62 -4.54 6.91
N LEU A 91 9.43 -5.48 7.84
CA LEU A 91 8.80 -5.25 9.15
C LEU A 91 9.78 -4.72 10.21
N ASN A 92 11.02 -5.22 10.23
CA ASN A 92 12.00 -4.92 11.27
C ASN A 92 13.07 -3.93 10.79
N GLN A 93 13.00 -2.68 11.24
CA GLN A 93 14.05 -1.67 10.99
C GLN A 93 15.32 -1.85 11.84
N SER A 94 15.31 -2.70 12.86
CA SER A 94 16.52 -3.01 13.64
C SER A 94 17.63 -3.69 12.81
N VAL A 95 17.28 -4.30 11.67
CA VAL A 95 18.22 -4.82 10.67
C VAL A 95 18.88 -3.68 9.88
N PHE A 96 18.15 -2.56 9.70
CA PHE A 96 18.66 -1.34 9.05
C PHE A 96 19.76 -0.68 9.89
N ASP A 97 19.63 -0.68 11.22
CA ASP A 97 20.62 -0.13 12.17
C ASP A 97 21.94 -0.92 12.23
N LEU A 98 21.95 -2.18 11.77
CA LEU A 98 23.15 -3.02 11.68
C LEU A 98 23.91 -2.88 10.34
N GLY A 99 23.47 -1.97 9.46
CA GLY A 99 24.17 -1.63 8.21
C GLY A 99 24.06 -2.70 7.11
N TYR A 100 23.04 -3.56 7.17
CA TYR A 100 22.85 -4.67 6.23
C TYR A 100 21.53 -4.48 5.45
N TYR A 101 21.68 -4.02 4.19
CA TYR A 101 20.74 -4.10 3.05
C TYR A 101 19.44 -3.25 3.07
N ASP A 102 19.37 -2.30 2.13
CA ASP A 102 18.14 -1.64 1.67
C ASP A 102 17.33 -2.64 0.82
N ASP A 103 16.57 -3.50 1.49
CA ASP A 103 15.82 -4.60 0.87
C ASP A 103 14.33 -4.23 0.70
N GLY A 104 14.05 -3.43 -0.33
CA GLY A 104 12.71 -2.96 -0.69
C GLY A 104 12.40 -1.51 -0.26
N PRO A 105 11.15 -1.04 -0.38
CA PRO A 105 9.97 -1.80 -0.78
C PRO A 105 10.02 -2.31 -2.22
N TYR A 106 9.47 -3.50 -2.42
CA TYR A 106 9.20 -4.04 -3.75
C TYR A 106 7.76 -3.77 -4.12
N GLU A 107 7.52 -3.28 -5.34
CA GLU A 107 6.20 -2.92 -5.80
C GLU A 107 6.03 -3.27 -7.27
N VAL A 108 4.83 -3.72 -7.64
CA VAL A 108 4.45 -3.85 -9.05
C VAL A 108 4.45 -2.46 -9.69
N ALA A 109 4.78 -2.35 -10.98
CA ALA A 109 4.98 -1.06 -11.66
C ALA A 109 6.23 -0.27 -11.26
N ASP A 110 7.14 -0.86 -10.48
CA ASP A 110 8.35 -0.22 -9.94
C ASP A 110 8.03 0.94 -8.98
N HIS A 111 8.51 0.84 -7.74
CA HIS A 111 8.23 1.80 -6.67
C HIS A 111 8.71 3.24 -6.98
N LYS A 112 9.68 3.43 -7.88
CA LYS A 112 10.20 4.76 -8.25
C LYS A 112 9.54 5.27 -9.53
N GLU A 113 9.32 4.41 -10.51
CA GLU A 113 8.76 4.81 -11.81
C GLU A 113 7.23 4.87 -11.83
N HIS A 114 6.54 4.06 -11.02
CA HIS A 114 5.08 3.92 -11.01
C HIS A 114 4.49 3.67 -12.42
N ASN A 115 5.19 2.86 -13.22
CA ASN A 115 4.93 2.64 -14.63
C ASN A 115 4.00 1.44 -14.87
N SER A 116 2.72 1.72 -15.09
CA SER A 116 1.68 0.70 -15.31
C SER A 116 1.92 -0.22 -16.52
N ARG A 117 2.83 0.14 -17.43
CA ARG A 117 3.22 -0.70 -18.58
C ARG A 117 4.08 -1.89 -18.17
N LEU A 118 4.74 -1.81 -17.01
CA LEU A 118 5.53 -2.91 -16.45
C LEU A 118 4.66 -3.99 -15.82
N ILE A 119 3.36 -3.73 -15.60
CA ILE A 119 2.42 -4.70 -15.05
C ILE A 119 1.90 -5.60 -16.19
N PRO A 120 2.26 -6.90 -16.22
CA PRO A 120 2.00 -7.80 -17.35
C PRO A 120 0.59 -8.42 -17.32
N VAL A 121 -0.39 -7.69 -16.80
CA VAL A 121 -1.81 -8.10 -16.78
C VAL A 121 -2.68 -7.03 -17.44
N PRO A 122 -3.83 -7.42 -18.03
CA PRO A 122 -4.78 -6.46 -18.58
C PRO A 122 -5.45 -5.63 -17.46
N ASN A 123 -6.10 -4.54 -17.84
CA ASN A 123 -6.98 -3.80 -16.94
C ASN A 123 -8.07 -4.74 -16.39
N HIS A 124 -8.58 -4.44 -15.19
CA HIS A 124 -9.60 -5.25 -14.49
C HIS A 124 -9.16 -6.69 -14.17
N SER A 125 -7.87 -6.89 -13.91
CA SER A 125 -7.33 -8.18 -13.44
C SER A 125 -7.42 -8.34 -11.93
N TYR A 126 -7.53 -7.24 -11.18
CA TYR A 126 -7.62 -7.22 -9.72
C TYR A 126 -6.46 -7.97 -9.04
N LEU A 127 -5.23 -7.84 -9.57
CA LEU A 127 -4.03 -8.36 -8.93
C LEU A 127 -3.88 -7.70 -7.54
N GLY A 128 -3.81 -8.48 -6.48
CA GLY A 128 -3.71 -7.95 -5.12
C GLY A 128 -4.01 -9.02 -4.11
#